data_AF-A0A7Y7HQ82-F1
#
_entry.id   AF-A0A7Y7HQ82-F1
#
_cell.length_a   1.000
_cell.length_b   1.000
_cell.length_c   1.000
_cell.angle_alpha   90.00
_cell.angle_beta   90.00
_cell.angle_gamma   90.00
#
_symmetry.space_group_name_H-M   'P 1'
#
loop_
_entity.id
_entity.type
_entity.pdbx_description
1 polymer ?
#
loop_
_entity_poly.entity_id
_entity_poly.type
_entity_poly.pdbx_seq_one_letter_code
_entity_poly.pdbx_strand_id
1 'polypeptide(L)'
;MKMGIYDPGRWSQEWTFWPVNDEGGQGDVRQILLRHCAELLAHLARWQQQEGNQCLLWQRLIVLQRRRIARTLATAPTLCTMLTEEKFLQDAWLDALLKVIGEVNCFDLPDACPWTLEQALDQEFFPAAYLPS
;
A
#
# COMPACT_ATOMS: atom_id res chain seq x y z
N MET A 1 -9.54 -16.12 -40.18
CA MET A 1 -9.00 -15.86 -38.84
C MET A 1 -8.04 -14.68 -38.92
N LYS A 2 -8.44 -13.51 -38.42
CA LYS A 2 -7.57 -12.33 -38.28
C LYS A 2 -7.57 -11.91 -36.82
N MET A 3 -6.39 -11.89 -36.24
CA MET A 3 -6.04 -11.32 -34.94
C MET A 3 -6.56 -9.87 -34.87
N GLY A 4 -7.38 -9.56 -33.86
CA GLY A 4 -7.80 -8.19 -33.57
C GLY A 4 -6.67 -7.42 -32.89
N ILE A 5 -6.04 -6.54 -33.65
CA ILE A 5 -5.05 -5.57 -33.21
C ILE A 5 -5.73 -4.52 -32.31
N TYR A 6 -5.03 -4.15 -31.24
CA TYR A 6 -5.32 -3.05 -30.31
C TYR A 6 -5.88 -1.79 -30.98
N ASP A 7 -7.01 -1.28 -30.45
CA ASP A 7 -7.66 -0.03 -30.85
C ASP A 7 -7.29 1.10 -29.86
N PRO A 8 -6.47 2.09 -30.26
CA PRO A 8 -6.03 3.16 -29.39
C PRO A 8 -7.08 4.28 -29.18
N GLY A 9 -8.29 4.16 -29.77
CA GLY A 9 -9.31 5.22 -29.77
C GLY A 9 -10.31 5.21 -28.60
N ARG A 10 -10.21 4.27 -27.65
CA ARG A 10 -11.20 4.12 -26.55
C ARG A 10 -10.75 4.68 -25.19
N TRP A 11 -9.68 5.46 -25.16
CA TRP A 11 -9.25 6.20 -23.97
C TRP A 11 -10.04 7.51 -23.87
N SER A 12 -11.29 7.42 -23.41
CA SER A 12 -12.06 8.59 -23.03
C SER A 12 -11.43 9.22 -21.79
N GLN A 13 -11.23 10.55 -21.86
CA GLN A 13 -10.65 11.40 -20.83
C GLN A 13 -11.53 11.54 -19.57
N GLU A 14 -11.66 10.46 -18.81
CA GLU A 14 -12.11 10.50 -17.42
C GLU A 14 -11.23 9.56 -16.59
N TRP A 15 -9.94 9.90 -16.52
CA TRP A 15 -9.07 9.39 -15.46
C TRP A 15 -9.29 10.22 -14.20
N THR A 16 -10.44 10.08 -13.57
CA THR A 16 -10.57 10.41 -12.15
C THR A 16 -9.82 9.31 -11.39
N PHE A 17 -8.55 9.61 -11.07
CA PHE A 17 -7.66 8.75 -10.27
C PHE A 17 -8.27 8.30 -8.92
N TRP A 18 -9.38 8.92 -8.49
CA TRP A 18 -10.38 8.43 -7.54
C TRP A 18 -11.60 9.37 -7.62
N PRO A 19 -12.87 8.92 -7.61
CA PRO A 19 -13.98 9.84 -7.36
C PRO A 19 -13.88 10.30 -5.90
N VAL A 20 -13.75 11.60 -5.66
CA VAL A 20 -14.08 12.17 -4.35
C VAL A 20 -15.60 12.03 -4.21
N ASN A 21 -16.05 10.95 -3.59
CA ASN A 21 -17.40 10.91 -3.06
C ASN A 21 -17.35 11.57 -1.68
N ASP A 22 -17.87 12.79 -1.64
CA ASP A 22 -18.12 13.54 -0.43
C ASP A 22 -19.44 13.03 0.19
N GLU A 23 -19.41 11.89 0.88
CA GLU A 23 -20.51 11.41 1.73
C GLU A 23 -19.97 10.80 3.02
N GLY A 24 -19.70 11.69 3.99
CA GLY A 24 -19.08 11.39 5.27
C GLY A 24 -19.85 10.39 6.14
N GLY A 25 -19.37 9.16 6.15
CA GLY A 25 -19.58 8.20 7.23
C GLY A 25 -18.23 7.73 7.75
N GLN A 26 -18.08 7.54 9.07
CA GLN A 26 -16.84 7.07 9.70
C GLN A 26 -16.32 5.73 9.11
N GLY A 27 -17.22 4.93 8.54
CA GLY A 27 -16.88 3.71 7.79
C GLY A 27 -16.10 3.96 6.49
N ASP A 28 -16.35 5.06 5.78
CA ASP A 28 -15.66 5.38 4.52
C ASP A 28 -14.21 5.80 4.79
N VAL A 29 -13.99 6.70 5.76
CA VAL A 29 -12.65 7.15 6.13
C VAL A 29 -11.78 6.01 6.70
N ARG A 30 -12.39 5.05 7.40
CA ARG A 30 -11.70 3.82 7.84
C ARG A 30 -11.22 2.99 6.65
N GLN A 31 -12.05 2.81 5.63
CA GLN A 31 -11.67 2.05 4.44
C GLN A 31 -10.61 2.78 3.61
N ILE A 32 -10.67 4.10 3.54
CA ILE A 32 -9.62 4.93 2.94
C ILE A 32 -8.29 4.72 3.67
N LEU A 33 -8.28 4.76 5.00
CA LEU A 33 -7.08 4.50 5.80
C LEU A 33 -6.55 3.08 5.57
N LEU A 34 -7.43 2.07 5.58
CA LEU A 34 -7.07 0.67 5.32
C LEU A 34 -6.34 0.54 3.98
N ARG A 35 -6.93 1.09 2.91
CA ARG A 35 -6.33 1.09 1.57
C ARG A 35 -4.96 1.77 1.57
N HIS A 36 -4.81 2.89 2.28
CA HIS A 36 -3.54 3.60 2.32
C HIS A 36 -2.46 2.82 3.05
N CYS A 37 -2.80 2.15 4.16
CA CYS A 37 -1.90 1.26 4.88
C CYS A 37 -1.51 0.06 4.02
N ALA A 38 -2.46 -0.58 3.32
CA ALA A 38 -2.17 -1.69 2.42
C ALA A 38 -1.20 -1.30 1.29
N GLU A 39 -1.37 -0.10 0.71
CA GLU A 39 -0.43 0.45 -0.29
C GLU A 39 0.97 0.68 0.29
N LEU A 40 1.08 1.19 1.52
CA LEU A 40 2.37 1.38 2.19
C LEU A 40 3.07 0.03 2.44
N LEU A 41 2.34 -0.94 3.01
CA LEU A 41 2.85 -2.26 3.31
C LEU A 41 3.30 -3.00 2.03
N ALA A 42 2.55 -2.85 0.93
CA ALA A 42 2.93 -3.38 -0.38
C ALA A 42 4.26 -2.79 -0.86
N HIS A 43 4.46 -1.48 -0.72
CA HIS A 43 5.73 -0.84 -1.10
C HIS A 43 6.90 -1.30 -0.21
N LEU A 44 6.68 -1.50 1.10
CA LEU A 44 7.69 -2.03 2.01
C LEU A 44 8.05 -3.48 1.71
N ALA A 45 7.06 -4.32 1.35
CA ALA A 45 7.29 -5.70 0.93
C ALA A 45 8.14 -5.77 -0.35
N ARG A 46 7.82 -4.95 -1.35
CA ARG A 46 8.66 -4.83 -2.56
C ARG A 46 10.06 -4.36 -2.23
N TRP A 47 10.19 -3.35 -1.35
CA TRP A 47 11.48 -2.83 -0.92
C TRP A 47 12.35 -3.92 -0.29
N GLN A 48 11.76 -4.77 0.57
CA GLN A 48 12.49 -5.85 1.24
C GLN A 48 12.99 -6.91 0.26
N GLN A 49 12.19 -7.26 -0.75
CA GLN A 49 12.46 -8.40 -1.64
C GLN A 49 13.38 -8.08 -2.83
N GLN A 50 13.60 -6.80 -3.14
CA GLN A 50 14.45 -6.40 -4.26
C GLN A 50 15.89 -6.15 -3.82
N GLU A 51 16.66 -7.24 -3.63
CA GLU A 51 18.12 -7.16 -3.45
C GLU A 51 18.76 -6.48 -4.67
N GLY A 52 19.44 -5.35 -4.44
CA GLY A 52 20.14 -4.58 -5.48
C GLY A 52 19.31 -3.53 -6.23
N ASN A 53 17.99 -3.45 -5.99
CA ASN A 53 17.09 -2.55 -6.74
C ASN A 53 16.25 -1.62 -5.85
N GLN A 54 16.78 -1.30 -4.65
CA GLN A 54 16.32 -0.22 -3.78
C GLN A 54 16.45 1.13 -4.53
N CYS A 55 15.54 1.36 -5.47
CA CYS A 55 15.60 2.51 -6.35
C CYS A 55 14.91 3.72 -5.69
N LEU A 56 15.38 4.92 -6.06
CA LEU A 56 14.84 6.19 -5.55
C LEU A 56 13.32 6.33 -5.75
N LEU A 57 12.74 5.62 -6.73
CA LEU A 57 11.30 5.62 -6.95
C LEU A 57 10.55 4.95 -5.79
N TRP A 58 10.95 3.75 -5.36
CA TRP A 58 10.29 3.05 -4.25
C TRP A 58 10.43 3.81 -2.95
N GLN A 59 11.61 4.35 -2.68
CA GLN A 59 11.83 5.22 -1.52
C GLN A 59 10.88 6.42 -1.55
N ARG A 60 10.75 7.10 -2.69
CA ARG A 60 9.80 8.22 -2.85
C ARG A 60 8.35 7.80 -2.65
N LEU A 61 7.94 6.66 -3.20
CA LEU A 61 6.57 6.15 -3.04
C LEU A 61 6.25 5.84 -1.58
N ILE A 62 7.15 5.19 -0.85
CA ILE A 62 7.02 4.93 0.60
C ILE A 62 6.84 6.25 1.36
N VAL A 63 7.72 7.23 1.14
CA VAL A 63 7.66 8.54 1.80
C VAL A 63 6.35 9.27 1.49
N LEU A 64 5.90 9.28 0.24
CA LEU A 64 4.64 9.91 -0.16
C LEU A 64 3.43 9.21 0.48
N GLN A 65 3.44 7.89 0.55
CA GLN A 65 2.36 7.12 1.14
C GLN A 65 2.27 7.35 2.66
N ARG A 66 3.40 7.40 3.36
CA ARG A 66 3.45 7.79 4.79
C ARG A 66 2.82 9.18 5.02
N ARG A 67 3.15 10.16 4.17
CA ARG A 67 2.55 11.50 4.24
C ARG A 67 1.04 11.47 3.99
N ARG A 68 0.58 10.64 3.05
CA ARG A 68 -0.85 10.47 2.76
C ARG A 68 -1.61 9.89 3.95
N ILE A 69 -1.05 8.89 4.62
CA ILE A 69 -1.62 8.30 5.85
C ILE A 69 -1.66 9.35 6.96
N ALA A 70 -0.56 10.07 7.19
CA ALA A 70 -0.50 11.13 8.21
C ALA A 70 -1.56 12.22 7.99
N ARG A 71 -1.80 12.64 6.74
CA ARG A 71 -2.87 13.59 6.40
C ARG A 71 -4.27 13.05 6.70
N THR A 72 -4.49 11.76 6.43
CA THR A 72 -5.77 11.08 6.70
C THR A 72 -6.04 11.06 8.19
N LEU A 73 -5.05 10.68 9.00
CA LEU A 73 -5.14 10.65 10.46
C LEU A 73 -5.30 12.05 11.06
N ALA A 74 -4.64 13.07 10.52
CA ALA A 74 -4.82 14.45 10.96
C ALA A 74 -6.26 14.96 10.72
N THR A 75 -6.93 14.47 9.67
CA THR A 75 -8.32 14.83 9.35
C THR A 75 -9.32 14.07 10.21
N ALA A 76 -8.97 12.84 10.65
CA ALA A 76 -9.81 12.00 11.51
C ALA A 76 -9.00 11.36 12.65
N PRO A 77 -8.68 12.11 13.72
CA PRO A 77 -7.82 11.63 14.82
C PRO A 77 -8.35 10.40 15.56
N THR A 78 -9.67 10.19 15.55
CA THR A 78 -10.30 8.99 16.16
C THR A 78 -9.83 7.69 15.52
N LEU A 79 -9.30 7.74 14.28
CA LEU A 79 -8.79 6.55 13.59
C LEU A 79 -7.38 6.16 14.04
N CYS A 80 -6.68 6.98 14.81
CA CYS A 80 -5.36 6.62 15.35
C CYS A 80 -5.41 5.33 16.20
N THR A 81 -6.55 5.04 16.85
CA THR A 81 -6.71 3.80 17.63
C THR A 81 -6.64 2.55 16.74
N MET A 82 -7.08 2.65 15.49
CA MET A 82 -7.04 1.55 14.52
C MET A 82 -5.60 1.09 14.22
N LEU A 83 -4.61 1.98 14.37
CA LEU A 83 -3.21 1.64 14.10
C LEU A 83 -2.67 0.58 15.08
N THR A 84 -3.27 0.48 16.26
CA THR A 84 -2.93 -0.52 17.29
C THR A 84 -3.77 -1.80 17.19
N GLU A 85 -4.73 -1.86 16.27
CA GLU A 85 -5.60 -3.02 16.11
C GLU A 85 -4.95 -4.08 15.21
N GLU A 86 -4.62 -5.23 15.79
CA GLU A 86 -4.00 -6.36 15.07
C GLU A 86 -4.84 -6.80 13.86
N LYS A 87 -6.17 -6.84 14.00
CA LYS A 87 -7.07 -7.19 12.90
C LYS A 87 -6.97 -6.20 11.74
N PHE A 88 -6.86 -4.91 12.03
CA PHE A 88 -6.74 -3.87 11.02
C PHE A 88 -5.41 -3.98 10.27
N LEU A 89 -4.31 -4.23 11.00
CA LEU A 89 -3.01 -4.52 10.40
C LEU A 89 -3.08 -5.75 9.49
N GLN A 90 -3.70 -6.83 9.96
CA GLN A 90 -3.82 -8.07 9.20
C GLN A 90 -4.67 -7.88 7.93
N ASP A 91 -5.81 -7.18 8.02
CA ASP A 91 -6.64 -6.86 6.86
C ASP A 91 -5.84 -6.03 5.82
N ALA A 92 -5.10 -5.02 6.27
CA ALA A 92 -4.24 -4.21 5.40
C ALA A 92 -3.09 -5.02 4.77
N TRP A 93 -2.54 -5.98 5.51
CA TRP A 93 -1.47 -6.85 5.02
C TRP A 93 -1.95 -7.83 3.95
N LEU A 94 -3.11 -8.46 4.13
CA LEU A 94 -3.69 -9.33 3.10
C LEU A 94 -3.96 -8.56 1.80
N ASP A 95 -4.49 -7.34 1.90
CA ASP A 95 -4.65 -6.45 0.74
C ASP A 95 -3.30 -6.06 0.12
N ALA A 96 -2.26 -5.88 0.92
CA ALA A 96 -0.91 -5.63 0.46
C ALA A 96 -0.34 -6.83 -0.30
N LEU A 97 -0.50 -8.05 0.22
CA LEU A 97 -0.11 -9.29 -0.44
C LEU A 97 -0.78 -9.42 -1.81
N LEU A 98 -2.10 -9.21 -1.90
CA LEU A 98 -2.83 -9.26 -3.18
C LEU A 98 -2.31 -8.24 -4.21
N LYS A 99 -1.72 -7.12 -3.77
CA LYS A 99 -1.14 -6.10 -4.65
C LYS A 99 0.27 -6.44 -5.14
N VAL A 100 1.00 -7.29 -4.43
CA VAL A 100 2.41 -7.59 -4.74
C VAL A 100 2.63 -9.03 -5.19
N ILE A 101 1.69 -9.92 -4.91
CA ILE A 101 1.74 -11.30 -5.35
C ILE A 101 1.74 -11.34 -6.88
N GLY A 102 2.73 -12.02 -7.45
CA GLY A 102 2.98 -12.03 -8.89
C GLY A 102 3.99 -11.00 -9.39
N GLU A 103 4.45 -10.07 -8.54
CA GLU A 103 5.66 -9.29 -8.84
C GLU A 103 6.93 -10.11 -8.60
N VAL A 104 8.00 -9.73 -9.29
CA VAL A 104 9.30 -10.40 -9.18
C VAL A 104 9.78 -10.39 -7.72
N ASN A 105 10.19 -11.55 -7.22
CA ASN A 105 10.65 -11.80 -5.84
C ASN A 105 9.60 -11.59 -4.72
N CYS A 106 8.32 -11.38 -5.04
CA CYS A 106 7.26 -11.19 -4.03
C CYS A 106 6.34 -12.42 -3.86
N PHE A 107 6.86 -13.62 -4.08
CA PHE A 107 6.08 -14.88 -4.02
C PHE A 107 6.20 -15.63 -2.68
N ASP A 108 7.20 -15.31 -1.85
CA ASP A 108 7.48 -15.98 -0.57
C ASP A 108 7.30 -15.01 0.62
N LEU A 109 6.24 -14.22 0.58
CA LEU A 109 5.90 -13.31 1.67
C LEU A 109 5.05 -14.03 2.73
N PRO A 110 5.24 -13.76 4.03
CA PRO A 110 4.49 -14.42 5.09
C PRO A 110 3.01 -14.00 5.09
N ASP A 111 2.11 -14.90 5.47
CA ASP A 111 0.67 -14.62 5.59
C ASP A 111 0.35 -13.61 6.70
N ALA A 112 1.20 -13.52 7.74
CA ALA A 112 1.10 -12.53 8.81
C ALA A 112 2.08 -11.38 8.58
N CYS A 113 1.68 -10.16 8.90
CA CYS A 113 2.52 -8.99 8.67
C CYS A 113 3.80 -9.07 9.54
N PRO A 114 5.00 -8.92 8.96
CA PRO A 114 6.25 -8.98 9.72
C PRO A 114 6.56 -7.68 10.49
N TRP A 115 5.75 -6.64 10.32
CA TRP A 115 5.97 -5.32 10.93
C TRP A 115 4.69 -4.81 11.59
N THR A 116 4.85 -3.98 12.63
CA THR A 116 3.73 -3.21 13.17
C THR A 116 3.43 -1.99 12.30
N LEU A 117 2.24 -1.39 12.44
CA LEU A 117 1.93 -0.14 11.73
C LEU A 117 2.79 1.03 12.21
N GLU A 118 3.16 1.07 13.49
CA GLU A 118 4.09 2.07 14.02
C GLU A 118 5.45 1.99 13.33
N GLN A 119 5.99 0.77 13.18
CA GLN A 119 7.24 0.55 12.44
C GLN A 119 7.08 0.94 10.96
N ALA A 120 5.99 0.53 10.31
CA ALA A 120 5.76 0.85 8.90
C ALA A 120 5.67 2.37 8.65
N LEU A 121 5.08 3.12 9.59
CA LEU A 121 4.88 4.57 9.51
C LEU A 121 6.11 5.40 9.91
N ASP A 122 7.08 4.81 10.60
CA ASP A 122 8.36 5.44 10.93
C ASP A 122 9.09 5.89 9.65
N GLN A 123 9.53 7.14 9.61
CA GLN A 123 10.18 7.73 8.44
C GLN A 123 11.53 7.09 8.12
N GLU A 124 12.23 6.59 9.13
CA GLU A 124 13.56 5.98 9.00
C GLU A 124 13.49 4.48 8.74
N PHE A 125 12.31 3.88 8.86
CA PHE A 125 12.14 2.45 8.66
C PHE A 125 12.16 2.07 7.18
N PHE A 126 13.11 1.21 6.82
CA PHE A 126 13.21 0.54 5.52
C PHE A 126 13.68 -0.89 5.79
N PRO A 127 12.86 -1.92 5.53
CA PRO A 127 13.21 -3.28 5.89
C PRO A 127 14.44 -3.74 5.12
N ALA A 128 15.41 -4.31 5.83
CA ALA A 128 16.52 -5.01 5.21
C ALA A 128 16.01 -6.34 4.63
N ALA A 129 16.61 -6.78 3.51
CA ALA A 129 16.28 -8.06 2.90
C ALA A 129 16.38 -9.17 3.96
N TYR A 130 15.38 -10.04 3.97
CA TYR A 130 15.45 -11.27 4.76
C TYR A 130 16.51 -12.14 4.11
N LEU A 131 17.68 -12.27 4.73
CA LEU A 131 18.61 -13.35 4.41
C LEU A 131 18.11 -14.57 5.18
N PRO A 132 17.47 -15.58 4.53
CA PRO A 132 17.25 -16.85 5.19
C PRO A 132 18.62 -17.43 5.57
N SER A 133 18.79 -17.73 6.86
CA SER A 133 19.93 -18.53 7.35
C SER A 133 19.86 -19.96 6.84
#